data_AF-E5RJ86-F1
#
_entry.id   AF-E5RJ86-F1
#
_cell.length_a   1.000
_cell.length_b   1.000
_cell.length_c   1.000
_cell.angle_alpha   90.00
_cell.angle_beta   90.00
_cell.angle_gamma   90.00
#
_symmetry.space_group_name_H-M   'P 1'
#
loop_
_entity.id
_entity.type
_entity.pdbx_description
1 polymer ?
#
loop_
_entity_poly.entity_id
_entity_poly.type
_entity_poly.pdbx_seq_one_letter_code
_entity_poly.pdbx_strand_id
1 'polypeptide(L)'
;MNSSTSTMSEEPDALSVVNQLRDLAADPLNRRAIVQDQGCLPGLILFMDHPNPPVVHSALLALRYLAECRANREKMKGELGMMLSLQNVIQKTTTPGETKLLASEIYDILQSSNMADGDSFNEMNSRRRKAQFFLGTTNKRAKTVVLHIDGLDDTSRRNLCEEALLKIKGVISFTFQMAVQRCVVRIRSD
;
A
#
# COMPACT_ATOMS: atom_id res chain seq x y z
N MET A 1 25.11 38.65 -20.20
CA MET A 1 25.02 37.34 -20.90
C MET A 1 26.03 36.42 -20.20
N ASN A 2 25.71 35.33 -19.52
CA ASN A 2 24.52 34.49 -19.48
C ASN A 2 24.23 34.07 -18.03
N SER A 3 22.99 34.26 -17.60
CA SER A 3 22.39 33.49 -16.52
C SER A 3 22.13 32.09 -17.05
N SER A 4 22.68 31.06 -16.42
CA SER A 4 22.29 29.67 -16.68
C SER A 4 21.49 29.17 -15.50
N THR A 5 20.18 29.36 -15.61
CA THR A 5 19.15 28.68 -14.82
C THR A 5 19.29 27.17 -15.01
N SER A 6 19.72 26.47 -13.95
CA SER A 6 19.58 25.01 -13.87
C SER A 6 18.28 24.72 -13.11
N THR A 7 17.21 24.47 -13.86
CA THR A 7 15.99 23.85 -13.36
C THR A 7 16.31 22.39 -13.05
N MET A 8 16.71 22.10 -11.82
CA MET A 8 16.74 20.73 -11.31
C MET A 8 15.30 20.34 -10.96
N SER A 9 14.77 19.35 -11.65
CA SER A 9 13.60 18.59 -11.20
C SER A 9 14.04 17.88 -9.91
N GLU A 10 13.71 18.46 -8.75
CA GLU A 10 14.01 17.84 -7.45
C GLU A 10 13.14 16.59 -7.29
N GLU A 11 13.65 15.45 -7.73
CA GLU A 11 13.20 14.16 -7.21
C GLU A 11 13.32 14.23 -5.68
N PRO A 12 12.24 13.95 -4.94
CA PRO A 12 12.26 14.12 -3.50
C PRO A 12 13.32 13.21 -2.89
N ASP A 13 14.25 13.79 -2.14
CA ASP A 13 15.31 13.06 -1.44
C ASP A 13 14.70 11.95 -0.58
N ALA A 14 15.27 10.75 -0.63
CA ALA A 14 14.76 9.58 0.08
C ALA A 14 14.60 9.84 1.58
N LEU A 15 15.50 10.66 2.17
CA LEU A 15 15.42 11.09 3.55
C LEU A 15 14.20 12.00 3.81
N SER A 16 13.87 12.89 2.89
CA SER A 16 12.68 13.75 2.98
C SER A 16 11.40 12.92 2.95
N VAL A 17 11.30 11.97 2.02
CA VAL A 17 10.12 11.10 1.88
C VAL A 17 9.90 10.25 3.14
N VAL A 18 10.95 9.60 3.65
CA VAL A 18 10.81 8.76 4.84
C VAL A 18 10.54 9.58 6.10
N ASN A 19 11.09 10.79 6.21
CA ASN A 19 10.78 11.71 7.31
C ASN A 19 9.31 12.11 7.30
N GLN A 20 8.76 12.47 6.14
CA GLN A 20 7.34 12.80 6.01
C GLN A 20 6.45 11.61 6.40
N LEU A 21 6.81 10.40 5.98
CA LEU A 21 6.07 9.19 6.34
C LEU A 21 6.16 8.88 7.84
N ARG A 22 7.33 9.08 8.46
CA ARG A 22 7.51 8.97 9.91
C ARG A 22 6.63 9.97 10.65
N ASP A 23 6.62 11.23 10.22
CA ASP A 23 5.87 12.29 10.88
C ASP A 23 4.35 12.04 10.79
N LEU A 24 3.88 11.50 9.65
CA LEU A 24 2.50 11.03 9.52
C LEU A 24 2.20 9.86 10.47
N ALA A 25 3.11 8.88 10.59
CA ALA A 25 2.94 7.73 11.47
C ALA A 25 2.99 8.09 12.96
N ALA A 26 3.67 9.18 13.33
CA ALA A 26 3.73 9.67 14.70
C ALA A 26 2.33 9.96 15.26
N ASP A 27 1.42 10.48 14.42
CA ASP A 27 0.00 10.69 14.77
C ASP A 27 -0.76 9.35 14.84
N PRO A 28 -1.31 8.97 16.00
CA PRO A 28 -2.08 7.75 16.17
C PRO A 28 -3.25 7.56 15.20
N LEU A 29 -3.87 8.66 14.73
CA LEU A 29 -5.02 8.61 13.82
C LEU A 29 -4.64 8.10 12.43
N ASN A 30 -3.40 8.32 12.00
CA ASN A 30 -2.93 7.93 10.68
C ASN A 30 -2.43 6.48 10.62
N ARG A 31 -1.97 5.93 11.75
CA ARG A 31 -1.27 4.63 11.81
C ARG A 31 -2.04 3.49 11.15
N ARG A 32 -3.36 3.41 11.37
CA ARG A 32 -4.20 2.38 10.75
C ARG A 32 -4.34 2.61 9.25
N ALA A 33 -4.53 3.86 8.81
CA ALA A 33 -4.67 4.19 7.40
C ALA A 33 -3.38 3.88 6.61
N ILE A 34 -2.22 4.23 7.17
CA ILE A 34 -0.90 3.98 6.58
C ILE A 34 -0.66 2.47 6.38
N VAL A 35 -0.91 1.64 7.40
CA VAL A 35 -0.75 0.18 7.28
C VAL A 35 -1.77 -0.44 6.33
N GLN A 36 -2.93 0.19 6.14
CA GLN A 36 -3.91 -0.31 5.17
C GLN A 36 -3.53 0.00 3.72
N ASP A 37 -2.78 1.08 3.48
CA ASP A 37 -2.26 1.42 2.18
C ASP A 37 -1.29 0.34 1.65
N GLN A 38 -1.45 -0.02 0.38
CA GLN A 38 -0.69 -1.14 -0.21
C GLN A 38 0.77 -0.79 -0.52
N GLY A 39 1.11 0.50 -0.62
CA GLY A 39 2.46 0.94 -0.95
C GLY A 39 3.31 1.30 0.26
N CYS A 40 2.68 1.69 1.38
CA CYS A 40 3.41 2.21 2.53
C CYS A 40 4.34 1.18 3.20
N LEU A 41 3.87 -0.05 3.46
CA LEU A 41 4.73 -1.06 4.10
C LEU A 41 5.86 -1.54 3.17
N PRO A 42 5.61 -1.90 1.90
CA PRO A 42 6.69 -2.21 0.97
C PRO A 42 7.69 -1.05 0.80
N GLY A 43 7.20 0.19 0.77
CA GLY A 43 8.05 1.39 0.70
C GLY A 43 8.95 1.56 1.94
N LEU A 44 8.40 1.35 3.14
CA LEU A 44 9.19 1.38 4.38
C LEU A 44 10.23 0.26 4.42
N ILE A 45 9.87 -0.95 3.97
CA ILE A 45 10.81 -2.07 3.85
C ILE A 45 11.96 -1.71 2.91
N LEU A 46 11.67 -1.11 1.76
CA LEU A 46 12.70 -0.68 0.81
C LEU A 46 13.69 0.34 1.42
N PHE A 47 13.20 1.28 2.24
CA PHE A 47 14.06 2.25 2.92
C PHE A 47 15.00 1.62 3.96
N MET A 48 14.71 0.42 4.48
CA MET A 48 15.59 -0.26 5.44
C MET A 48 16.88 -0.78 4.82
N ASP A 49 16.91 -1.00 3.51
CA ASP A 49 18.10 -1.43 2.77
C ASP A 49 18.93 -0.26 2.23
N HIS A 50 18.50 0.98 2.49
CA HIS A 50 19.15 2.17 1.99
C HIS A 50 20.58 2.37 2.58
N PRO A 51 21.57 2.84 1.79
CA PRO A 51 22.96 3.01 2.28
C PRO A 51 23.11 4.12 3.33
N ASN A 52 22.20 5.10 3.35
CA ASN A 52 22.22 6.25 4.28
C ASN A 52 21.60 5.87 5.65
N PRO A 53 22.37 5.83 6.76
CA PRO A 53 21.86 5.40 8.07
C PRO A 53 20.66 6.23 8.61
N PRO A 54 20.63 7.57 8.48
CA PRO A 54 19.44 8.39 8.74
C PRO A 54 18.13 7.91 8.08
N VAL A 55 18.21 7.40 6.85
CA VAL A 55 17.02 6.91 6.12
C VAL A 55 16.49 5.64 6.77
N VAL A 56 17.39 4.70 7.04
CA VAL A 56 17.06 3.43 7.71
C VAL A 56 16.47 3.68 9.10
N HIS A 57 17.10 4.57 9.88
CA HIS A 57 16.62 4.93 11.22
C HIS A 57 15.21 5.55 11.18
N SER A 58 14.97 6.47 10.23
CA SER A 58 13.66 7.11 10.08
C SER A 58 12.58 6.12 9.63
N ALA A 59 12.91 5.16 8.76
CA ALA A 59 12.00 4.08 8.38
C ALA A 59 11.63 3.20 9.57
N LEU A 60 12.60 2.84 10.40
CA LEU A 60 12.37 2.04 11.61
C LEU A 60 11.53 2.81 12.63
N LEU A 61 11.74 4.11 12.82
CA LEU A 61 10.89 4.93 13.68
C LEU A 61 9.44 4.96 13.18
N ALA A 62 9.23 5.09 11.87
CA ALA A 62 7.89 5.01 11.29
C ALA A 62 7.26 3.64 11.58
N LEU A 63 7.97 2.53 11.32
CA LEU A 63 7.50 1.18 11.62
C LEU A 63 7.21 0.99 13.12
N ARG A 64 8.03 1.56 13.99
CA ARG A 64 7.80 1.55 15.43
C ARG A 64 6.46 2.20 15.80
N TYR A 65 6.20 3.41 15.29
CA TYR A 65 4.92 4.07 15.52
C TYR A 65 3.75 3.25 14.99
N LEU A 66 3.88 2.66 13.80
CA LEU A 66 2.82 1.80 13.24
C LEU A 66 2.55 0.57 14.10
N ALA A 67 3.59 -0.05 14.68
CA ALA A 67 3.52 -1.25 15.51
C ALA A 67 2.96 -1.00 16.93
N GLU A 68 2.95 0.26 17.41
CA GLU A 68 2.25 0.63 18.64
C GLU A 68 0.74 0.34 18.55
N CYS A 69 0.16 0.43 17.35
CA CYS A 69 -1.22 0.02 17.11
C CYS A 69 -1.30 -1.51 17.01
N ARG A 70 -1.90 -2.18 17.99
CA ARG A 70 -2.05 -3.65 18.00
C ARG A 70 -2.71 -4.20 16.73
N ALA A 71 -3.73 -3.51 16.22
CA ALA A 71 -4.46 -3.90 15.01
C ALA A 71 -3.58 -3.91 13.74
N ASN A 72 -2.42 -3.24 13.75
CA ASN A 72 -1.50 -3.20 12.62
C ASN A 72 -0.51 -4.38 12.63
N ARG A 73 -0.21 -4.96 13.79
CA ARG A 73 0.90 -5.90 13.98
C ARG A 73 0.81 -7.12 13.09
N GLU A 74 -0.37 -7.74 13.01
CA GLU A 74 -0.59 -8.91 12.15
C GLU A 74 -0.35 -8.60 10.68
N LYS A 75 -0.83 -7.44 10.21
CA LYS A 75 -0.61 -7.02 8.82
C LYS A 75 0.85 -6.69 8.55
N MET A 76 1.52 -6.00 9.46
CA MET A 76 2.95 -5.70 9.35
C MET A 76 3.80 -6.98 9.33
N LYS A 77 3.51 -7.93 10.22
CA LYS A 77 4.19 -9.23 10.28
C LYS A 77 4.00 -10.05 9.00
N GLY A 78 2.80 -10.01 8.44
CA GLY A 78 2.46 -10.71 7.20
C GLY A 78 2.94 -10.03 5.92
N GLU A 79 3.49 -8.81 6.00
CA GLU A 79 4.01 -8.11 4.82
C GLU A 79 5.27 -8.79 4.30
N LEU A 80 5.33 -8.99 2.98
CA LEU A 80 6.43 -9.70 2.34
C LEU A 80 7.75 -8.97 2.59
N GLY A 81 8.70 -9.69 3.20
CA GLY A 81 10.04 -9.16 3.47
C GLY A 81 10.18 -8.41 4.80
N MET A 82 9.10 -8.06 5.52
CA MET A 82 9.20 -7.28 6.76
C MET A 82 10.11 -7.92 7.81
N MET A 83 9.82 -9.16 8.18
CA MET A 83 10.56 -9.87 9.22
C MET A 83 12.02 -10.12 8.81
N LEU A 84 12.25 -10.42 7.52
CA LEU A 84 13.58 -10.65 6.97
C LEU A 84 14.42 -9.35 6.96
N SER A 85 13.84 -8.23 6.54
CA SER A 85 14.52 -6.93 6.53
C SER A 85 14.87 -6.47 7.95
N LEU A 86 14.00 -6.69 8.93
CA LEU A 86 14.31 -6.41 10.34
C LEU A 86 15.51 -7.25 10.82
N GLN A 87 15.51 -8.55 10.54
CA GLN A 87 16.64 -9.44 10.87
C GLN A 87 17.94 -8.99 10.18
N ASN A 88 17.88 -8.59 8.90
CA ASN A 88 19.03 -8.09 8.18
C ASN A 88 19.62 -6.85 8.87
N VAL A 89 18.78 -5.88 9.25
CA VAL A 89 19.23 -4.67 9.95
C VAL A 89 19.90 -4.99 11.30
N ILE A 90 19.34 -5.95 12.05
CA ILE A 90 19.87 -6.40 13.35
C ILE A 90 21.25 -7.06 13.19
N GLN A 91 21.39 -7.94 12.18
CA GLN A 91 22.62 -8.70 11.95
C GLN A 91 23.73 -7.88 11.29
N LYS A 92 23.37 -6.84 10.54
CA LYS A 92 24.33 -6.02 9.77
C LYS A 92 25.29 -5.27 10.70
N THR A 93 26.60 -5.52 10.57
CA THR A 93 27.63 -4.96 11.46
C THR A 93 27.81 -3.45 11.32
N THR A 94 27.52 -2.88 10.15
CA THR A 94 27.66 -1.43 9.86
C THR A 94 26.55 -0.54 10.42
N THR A 95 25.50 -1.13 11.01
CA THR A 95 24.34 -0.37 11.51
C THR A 95 24.64 0.21 12.90
N PRO A 96 24.30 1.49 13.19
CA PRO A 96 24.44 2.06 14.52
C PRO A 96 23.72 1.23 15.61
N GLY A 97 24.28 1.16 16.82
CA GLY A 97 23.75 0.33 17.90
C GLY A 97 22.30 0.64 18.27
N GLU A 98 21.94 1.91 18.35
CA GLU A 98 20.56 2.37 18.62
C GLU A 98 19.57 1.88 17.54
N THR A 99 19.96 1.94 16.26
CA THR A 99 19.15 1.47 15.14
C THR A 99 18.92 -0.04 15.20
N LYS A 100 19.91 -0.81 15.67
CA LYS A 100 19.75 -2.26 15.90
C LYS A 100 18.79 -2.56 17.04
N LEU A 101 18.90 -1.83 18.15
CA LEU A 101 17.99 -1.97 19.28
C LEU A 101 16.55 -1.68 18.85
N LEU A 102 16.34 -0.61 18.08
CA LEU A 102 15.03 -0.26 17.53
C LEU A 102 14.48 -1.36 16.61
N ALA A 103 15.30 -1.90 15.71
CA ALA A 103 14.91 -3.01 14.84
C ALA A 103 14.56 -4.28 15.63
N SER A 104 15.35 -4.61 16.67
CA SER A 104 15.07 -5.75 17.57
C SER A 104 13.74 -5.57 18.29
N GLU A 105 13.47 -4.37 18.80
CA GLU A 105 12.25 -4.08 19.53
C GLU A 105 11.00 -4.22 18.65
N ILE A 106 11.07 -3.74 17.40
CA ILE A 106 9.99 -3.91 16.42
C ILE A 106 9.81 -5.40 16.07
N TYR A 107 10.91 -6.11 15.83
CA TYR A 107 10.88 -7.55 15.56
C TYR A 107 10.17 -8.31 16.68
N ASP A 108 10.51 -8.03 17.94
CA ASP A 108 9.91 -8.68 19.11
C ASP A 108 8.43 -8.35 19.25
N ILE A 109 8.01 -7.10 18.98
CA ILE A 109 6.59 -6.71 18.97
C ILE A 109 5.80 -7.46 17.91
N LEU A 110 6.34 -7.60 16.70
CA LEU A 110 5.67 -8.32 15.62
C LEU A 110 5.72 -9.83 15.83
N GLN A 111 6.79 -10.35 16.44
CA GLN A 111 6.90 -11.78 16.75
C GLN A 111 5.90 -12.19 17.85
N SER A 112 5.76 -11.37 18.89
CA SER A 112 4.87 -11.59 20.04
C SER A 112 3.38 -11.35 19.76
N SER A 113 3.01 -10.85 18.57
CA SER A 113 1.60 -10.59 18.22
C SER A 113 0.72 -11.86 18.17
N ASN A 114 1.30 -13.06 18.29
CA ASN A 114 0.60 -14.34 18.19
C ASN A 114 -0.32 -14.72 19.38
N MET A 115 -0.47 -13.89 20.41
CA MET A 115 -1.19 -14.27 21.63
C MET A 115 -1.91 -13.06 22.26
N ALA A 116 -3.06 -12.65 21.72
CA ALA A 116 -4.19 -12.01 22.45
C ALA A 116 -5.11 -11.25 21.47
N ASP A 117 -6.06 -11.96 20.86
CA ASP A 117 -7.50 -11.63 20.99
C ASP A 117 -8.32 -12.67 20.23
N GLY A 118 -8.60 -13.78 20.92
CA GLY A 118 -9.91 -14.40 20.80
C GLY A 118 -10.85 -13.66 21.74
N ASP A 119 -11.17 -12.39 21.44
CA ASP A 119 -12.30 -11.73 22.06
C ASP A 119 -13.42 -11.55 21.03
N SER A 120 -14.57 -12.06 21.46
CA SER A 120 -15.76 -12.24 20.66
C SER A 120 -16.48 -10.91 20.52
N PHE A 121 -16.18 -10.14 19.48
CA PHE A 121 -17.16 -9.24 18.90
C PHE A 121 -17.89 -9.97 17.78
N ASN A 122 -18.86 -10.80 18.17
CA ASN A 122 -19.94 -11.17 17.28
C ASN A 122 -20.87 -9.96 17.11
N GLU A 123 -20.71 -9.20 16.03
CA GLU A 123 -21.84 -8.67 15.26
C GLU A 123 -21.35 -8.05 13.93
N MET A 124 -21.43 -8.85 12.87
CA MET A 124 -22.39 -8.63 11.78
C MET A 124 -22.67 -7.18 11.33
N ASN A 125 -21.69 -6.28 11.21
CA ASN A 125 -21.84 -5.10 10.35
C ASN A 125 -20.52 -4.35 10.09
N SER A 126 -19.85 -4.68 8.98
CA SER A 126 -19.14 -3.71 8.11
C SER A 126 -18.42 -4.40 6.95
N ARG A 127 -19.16 -5.18 6.16
CA ARG A 127 -18.81 -5.30 4.74
C ARG A 127 -18.96 -3.91 4.12
N ARG A 128 -17.91 -3.44 3.43
CA ARG A 128 -17.78 -2.14 2.73
C ARG A 128 -17.32 -1.02 3.68
N ARG A 129 -16.15 -0.42 3.50
CA ARG A 129 -15.83 0.44 2.35
C ARG A 129 -14.32 0.45 2.08
N LYS A 130 -13.93 -0.06 0.90
CA LYS A 130 -12.65 0.29 0.25
C LYS A 130 -12.63 1.79 0.03
N ALA A 131 -11.71 2.52 0.66
CA ALA A 131 -11.37 3.87 0.25
C ALA A 131 -10.51 3.76 -1.02
N GLN A 132 -11.08 4.16 -2.15
CA GLN A 132 -10.39 4.31 -3.42
C GLN A 132 -9.81 5.74 -3.43
N PHE A 133 -8.52 5.88 -3.13
CA PHE A 133 -7.79 7.10 -3.41
C PHE A 133 -7.22 7.02 -4.83
N PHE A 134 -7.99 7.51 -5.81
CA PHE A 134 -7.45 8.19 -6.99
C PHE A 134 -8.48 9.25 -7.42
N LEU A 135 -7.95 10.45 -7.64
CA LEU A 135 -8.51 11.66 -8.24
C LEU A 135 -9.99 11.61 -8.68
N GLY A 136 -10.79 12.47 -8.06
CA GLY A 136 -12.14 12.80 -8.50
C GLY A 136 -13.16 12.57 -7.41
N THR A 137 -13.58 13.64 -6.75
CA THR A 137 -14.88 13.63 -6.10
C THR A 137 -15.95 13.22 -7.12
N THR A 138 -16.93 12.43 -6.66
CA THR A 138 -18.19 12.06 -7.33
C THR A 138 -18.22 10.80 -8.19
N ASN A 139 -18.88 9.74 -7.66
CA ASN A 139 -20.01 9.07 -8.31
C ASN A 139 -20.57 7.99 -7.37
N LYS A 140 -21.30 8.39 -6.31
CA LYS A 140 -22.04 7.47 -5.41
C LYS A 140 -23.09 6.60 -6.14
N ARG A 141 -23.30 6.80 -7.45
CA ARG A 141 -24.25 6.09 -8.32
C ARG A 141 -23.61 5.08 -9.28
N ALA A 142 -22.28 5.09 -9.46
CA ALA A 142 -21.64 4.15 -10.37
C ALA A 142 -21.46 2.77 -9.70
N LYS A 143 -21.80 1.70 -10.44
CA LYS A 143 -21.69 0.30 -10.01
C LYS A 143 -20.62 -0.40 -10.85
N THR A 144 -19.88 -1.33 -10.25
CA THR A 144 -18.94 -2.20 -10.97
C THR A 144 -19.55 -3.59 -11.11
N VAL A 145 -19.57 -4.10 -12.34
CA VAL A 145 -20.04 -5.43 -12.70
C VAL A 145 -18.87 -6.21 -13.27
N VAL A 146 -18.76 -7.48 -12.90
CA VAL A 146 -17.78 -8.41 -13.49
C VAL A 146 -18.54 -9.39 -14.36
N LEU A 147 -18.23 -9.41 -15.66
CA LEU A 147 -18.78 -10.33 -16.64
C LEU A 147 -17.76 -11.44 -16.87
N HIS A 148 -18.19 -12.68 -16.84
CA HIS A 148 -17.43 -13.79 -17.41
C HIS A 148 -17.82 -13.89 -18.90
N ILE A 149 -16.84 -13.83 -19.79
CA ILE A 149 -17.05 -13.85 -21.24
C ILE A 149 -16.33 -15.06 -21.79
N ASP A 150 -17.08 -16.13 -22.03
CA ASP A 150 -16.51 -17.35 -22.62
C ASP A 150 -15.84 -17.04 -23.96
N GLY A 151 -14.61 -17.51 -24.10
CA GLY A 151 -13.79 -17.28 -25.27
C GLY A 151 -13.10 -15.91 -25.32
N LEU A 152 -13.06 -15.16 -24.22
CA LEU A 152 -12.22 -13.96 -24.12
C LEU A 152 -10.74 -14.32 -23.91
N ASP A 153 -10.14 -14.98 -24.89
CA ASP A 153 -8.76 -15.50 -24.85
C ASP A 153 -7.87 -14.94 -25.98
N ASP A 154 -8.45 -14.30 -27.00
CA ASP A 154 -7.73 -13.65 -28.10
C ASP A 154 -8.11 -12.18 -28.34
N THR A 155 -7.23 -11.48 -29.05
CA THR A 155 -7.36 -10.04 -29.33
C THR A 155 -8.57 -9.71 -30.21
N SER A 156 -8.96 -10.59 -31.13
CA SER A 156 -10.11 -10.36 -32.02
C SER A 156 -11.41 -10.37 -31.23
N ARG A 157 -11.61 -11.36 -30.35
CA ARG A 157 -12.78 -11.46 -29.47
C ARG A 157 -12.81 -10.33 -28.44
N ARG A 158 -11.65 -9.92 -27.90
CA ARG A 158 -11.52 -8.72 -27.06
C ARG A 158 -12.02 -7.46 -27.77
N ASN A 159 -11.57 -7.22 -29.00
CA ASN A 159 -11.92 -6.02 -29.76
C ASN A 159 -13.43 -5.94 -30.04
N LEU A 160 -14.07 -7.07 -30.34
CA LEU A 160 -15.53 -7.12 -30.50
C LEU A 160 -16.28 -6.73 -29.21
N CYS A 161 -15.82 -7.24 -28.06
CA CYS A 161 -16.39 -6.86 -26.77
C CYS A 161 -16.17 -5.38 -26.45
N GLU A 162 -15.00 -4.85 -26.79
CA GLU A 162 -14.65 -3.43 -26.63
C GLU A 162 -15.60 -2.53 -27.44
N GLU A 163 -15.78 -2.81 -28.73
CA GLU A 163 -16.70 -2.05 -29.58
C GLU A 163 -18.15 -2.12 -29.10
N ALA A 164 -18.57 -3.26 -28.57
CA ALA A 164 -19.91 -3.42 -28.01
C ALA A 164 -20.08 -2.59 -26.73
N LEU A 165 -19.11 -2.65 -25.80
CA LEU A 165 -19.17 -1.93 -24.52
C LEU A 165 -19.14 -0.41 -24.70
N LEU A 166 -18.42 0.10 -25.70
CA LEU A 166 -18.37 1.54 -26.02
C LEU A 166 -19.73 2.08 -26.51
N LYS A 167 -20.59 1.24 -27.08
CA LYS A 167 -21.93 1.63 -27.58
C LYS A 167 -22.97 1.69 -26.46
N ILE A 168 -22.70 1.09 -25.30
CA ILE A 168 -23.66 1.02 -24.20
C ILE A 168 -23.63 2.32 -23.40
N LYS A 169 -24.76 3.04 -23.40
CA LYS A 169 -24.94 4.25 -22.58
C LYS A 169 -24.76 3.93 -21.09
N GLY A 170 -24.03 4.79 -20.41
CA GLY A 170 -23.75 4.66 -18.98
C GLY A 170 -22.53 3.79 -18.64
N VAL A 171 -21.88 3.14 -19.61
CA VAL A 171 -20.55 2.54 -19.40
C VAL A 171 -19.53 3.67 -19.22
N ILE A 172 -18.78 3.63 -18.11
CA ILE A 172 -17.76 4.62 -17.74
C ILE A 172 -16.37 4.10 -18.08
N SER A 173 -16.08 2.85 -17.72
CA SER A 173 -14.80 2.22 -17.99
C SER A 173 -14.95 0.70 -18.01
N PHE A 174 -14.04 0.02 -18.71
CA PHE A 174 -13.95 -1.43 -18.67
C PHE A 174 -12.50 -1.91 -18.78
N THR A 175 -12.21 -3.07 -18.20
CA THR A 175 -10.91 -3.76 -18.33
C THR A 175 -11.11 -5.24 -18.59
N PHE A 176 -10.27 -5.80 -19.45
CA PHE A 176 -10.30 -7.23 -19.79
C PHE A 176 -9.18 -7.98 -19.08
N GLN A 177 -9.52 -9.11 -18.48
CA GLN A 177 -8.59 -10.08 -17.90
C GLN A 177 -8.66 -11.35 -18.75
N MET A 178 -7.85 -11.40 -19.80
CA MET A 178 -7.85 -12.49 -20.80
C MET A 178 -7.55 -13.86 -20.17
N ALA A 179 -6.61 -13.92 -19.22
CA ALA A 179 -6.18 -15.17 -18.58
C ALA A 179 -7.30 -15.89 -17.79
N VAL A 180 -8.31 -15.16 -17.34
CA VAL A 180 -9.45 -15.69 -16.58
C VAL A 180 -10.79 -15.41 -17.26
N GLN A 181 -10.75 -14.97 -18.52
CA GLN A 181 -11.92 -14.68 -19.36
C GLN A 181 -12.95 -13.76 -18.69
N ARG A 182 -12.49 -12.68 -18.07
CA ARG A 182 -13.35 -11.71 -17.37
C ARG A 182 -13.26 -10.31 -17.94
N CYS A 183 -14.37 -9.60 -17.94
CA CYS A 183 -14.45 -8.17 -18.19
C CYS A 183 -15.02 -7.45 -16.96
N VAL A 184 -14.27 -6.50 -16.42
CA VAL A 184 -14.73 -5.65 -15.31
C VAL A 184 -15.24 -4.36 -15.90
N VAL A 185 -16.54 -4.09 -15.77
CA VAL A 185 -17.20 -2.91 -16.34
C VAL A 185 -17.72 -2.02 -15.22
N ARG A 186 -17.39 -0.74 -15.27
CA ARG A 186 -17.97 0.29 -14.40
C ARG A 186 -19.08 0.99 -15.16
N ILE A 187 -20.29 0.92 -14.63
CA ILE A 187 -21.49 1.50 -15.22
C ILE A 187 -22.10 2.54 -14.29
N ARG A 188 -22.84 3.48 -14.83
CA ARG A 188 -23.69 4.42 -14.07
C ARG A 188 -25.06 4.44 -14.72
N SER A 189 -26.08 4.24 -13.89
CA SER A 189 -27.46 4.46 -14.27
C SER A 189 -27.65 5.96 -14.54
N ASP A 190 -28.25 6.29 -15.68
CA ASP A 190 -28.69 7.64 -16.03
C ASP A 190 -29.69 8.17 -14.98
#